data_AF-A0A1S3DK61-F1
#
_entry.id   AF-A0A1S3DK61-F1
#
_cell.length_a   1.000
_cell.length_b   1.000
_cell.length_c   1.000
_cell.angle_alpha   90.00
_cell.angle_beta   90.00
_cell.angle_gamma   90.00
#
_symmetry.space_group_name_H-M   'P 1'
#
loop_
_entity.id
_entity.type
_entity.pdbx_description
1 polymer ?
#
loop_
_entity_poly.entity_id
_entity_poly.type
_entity_poly.pdbx_seq_one_letter_code
_entity_poly.pdbx_strand_id
1 'polypeptide(L)'
;NNYHLVLLQCYWFTVEFGLCRQEGQLKAFGAGLLSSFGELQYCLSDKPQRKPFEPSVTALQTYPITEYQPLYFVAESFEDAKDKMM
;
A
#
# COMPACT_ATOMS: atom_id res chain seq x y z
N ASN A 1 -7.29 1.42 23.42
CA ASN A 1 -7.73 0.37 22.48
C ASN A 1 -7.15 0.71 21.12
N ASN A 2 -6.12 -0.01 20.66
CA ASN A 2 -5.26 0.45 19.53
C ASN A 2 -5.77 0.01 18.14
N TYR A 3 -6.91 -0.67 18.06
CA TYR A 3 -7.48 -1.15 16.79
C TYR A 3 -7.72 -0.04 15.77
N HIS A 4 -8.04 1.18 16.20
CA HIS A 4 -8.21 2.31 15.28
C HIS A 4 -6.93 2.67 14.52
N LEU A 5 -5.77 2.60 15.19
CA LEU A 5 -4.48 2.87 14.55
C LEU A 5 -4.11 1.76 13.55
N VAL A 6 -4.36 0.50 13.91
CA VAL A 6 -4.17 -0.65 13.01
C VAL A 6 -4.96 -0.47 11.70
N LEU A 7 -6.25 -0.13 11.82
CA LEU A 7 -7.11 0.08 10.65
C LEU A 7 -6.66 1.28 9.81
N LEU A 8 -6.24 2.38 10.42
CA LEU A 8 -5.72 3.56 9.71
C LEU A 8 -4.43 3.25 8.96
N GLN A 9 -3.50 2.50 9.55
CA GLN A 9 -2.28 2.06 8.87
C GLN A 9 -2.58 1.14 7.69
N CYS A 10 -3.45 0.14 7.87
CA CYS A 10 -3.86 -0.74 6.76
C CYS A 10 -4.55 0.05 5.65
N TYR A 11 -5.42 1.01 6.00
CA TYR A 11 -6.06 1.91 5.04
C TYR A 11 -5.03 2.73 4.25
N TRP A 12 -4.05 3.33 4.94
CA TRP A 12 -2.99 4.11 4.31
C TRP A 12 -2.22 3.29 3.27
N PHE A 13 -1.83 2.07 3.61
CA PHE A 13 -1.02 1.22 2.73
C PHE A 13 -1.83 0.43 1.69
N THR A 14 -3.16 0.58 1.66
CA THR A 14 -4.04 -0.05 0.66
C THR A 14 -4.82 1.01 -0.10
N VAL A 15 -5.82 1.61 0.50
CA VAL A 15 -6.73 2.55 -0.16
C VAL A 15 -6.02 3.83 -0.60
N GLU A 16 -5.06 4.35 0.16
CA GLU A 16 -4.35 5.58 -0.20
C GLU A 16 -3.10 5.31 -1.06
N PHE A 17 -2.24 4.40 -0.64
CA PHE A 17 -0.94 4.13 -1.28
C PHE A 17 -0.72 2.67 -1.68
N GLY A 18 -1.80 1.93 -1.98
CA GLY A 18 -1.71 0.51 -2.34
C GLY A 18 -1.26 0.23 -3.77
N LEU A 19 -0.49 -0.85 -3.91
CA LEU A 19 -0.14 -1.47 -5.18
C LEU A 19 -0.78 -2.86 -5.27
N CYS A 20 -1.08 -3.33 -6.47
CA CYS A 20 -1.59 -4.68 -6.69
C CYS A 20 -0.87 -5.39 -7.84
N ARG A 21 -1.02 -6.72 -7.87
CA ARG A 21 -0.71 -7.51 -9.06
C ARG A 21 -1.96 -7.67 -9.92
N GLN A 22 -1.80 -7.42 -11.21
CA GLN A 22 -2.81 -7.69 -12.22
C GLN A 22 -2.12 -8.34 -13.41
N GLU A 23 -2.52 -9.56 -13.76
CA GLU A 23 -1.94 -10.32 -14.88
C GLU A 23 -0.39 -10.40 -14.82
N GLY A 24 0.14 -10.58 -13.61
CA GLY A 24 1.58 -10.63 -13.35
C GLY A 24 2.29 -9.28 -13.37
N GLN A 25 1.61 -8.20 -13.72
CA GLN A 25 2.14 -6.84 -13.71
C GLN A 25 1.84 -6.13 -12.40
N LEU A 26 2.77 -5.28 -11.97
CA LEU A 26 2.57 -4.38 -10.85
C LEU A 26 1.77 -3.15 -11.31
N LYS A 27 0.70 -2.81 -10.59
CA LYS A 27 -0.15 -1.64 -10.84
C LYS A 27 -0.39 -0.86 -9.55
N ALA A 28 -0.60 0.44 -9.67
CA ALA A 28 -1.08 1.26 -8.56
C ALA A 28 -2.61 1.30 -8.56
N PHE A 29 -3.20 1.24 -7.37
CA PHE A 29 -4.65 1.43 -7.19
C PHE A 29 -4.99 2.42 -6.08
N GLY A 30 -4.04 2.77 -5.21
CA GLY A 30 -4.25 3.73 -4.14
C GLY A 30 -4.62 5.13 -4.66
N ALA A 31 -5.58 5.78 -4.01
CA ALA A 31 -6.09 7.09 -4.41
C ALA A 31 -5.01 8.19 -4.39
N GLY A 32 -4.14 8.20 -3.39
CA GLY A 32 -3.01 9.12 -3.29
C GLY A 32 -2.01 8.94 -4.44
N LEU A 33 -1.76 7.68 -4.84
CA LEU A 33 -0.91 7.40 -6.00
C LEU A 33 -1.55 7.85 -7.31
N LEU A 34 -2.82 7.52 -7.53
CA LEU A 34 -3.52 7.84 -8.78
C LEU A 34 -3.75 9.35 -8.98
N SER A 35 -3.76 10.13 -7.89
CA SER A 35 -3.89 11.58 -7.92
C SER A 35 -2.55 12.34 -7.92
N SER A 36 -1.43 11.65 -7.73
CA SER A 36 -0.08 12.23 -7.69
C SER A 36 0.78 11.73 -8.84
N PHE A 37 0.89 12.54 -9.90
CA PHE A 37 1.67 12.16 -11.10
C PHE A 37 3.11 11.74 -10.78
N GLY A 38 3.81 12.51 -9.93
CA GLY A 38 5.20 12.23 -9.57
C GLY A 38 5.33 10.95 -8.74
N GLU A 39 4.44 10.75 -7.78
CA GLU A 39 4.50 9.57 -6.92
C GLU A 39 4.04 8.30 -7.63
N LEU A 40 3.12 8.40 -8.60
CA LEU A 40 2.73 7.29 -9.47
C LEU A 40 3.91 6.75 -10.29
N GLN A 41 4.74 7.63 -10.84
CA GLN A 41 5.95 7.22 -11.55
C GLN A 41 6.99 6.63 -10.59
N TYR A 42 7.14 7.24 -9.42
CA TYR A 42 8.08 6.79 -8.39
C TYR A 42 7.71 5.40 -7.84
N CYS A 43 6.44 5.15 -7.51
CA CYS A 43 6.00 3.90 -6.88
C CYS A 43 6.14 2.67 -7.80
N LEU A 44 6.21 2.89 -9.12
CA LEU A 44 6.42 1.86 -10.15
C LEU A 44 7.89 1.76 -10.62
N SER A 45 8.78 2.62 -10.13
CA SER A 45 10.23 2.57 -10.42
C SER A 45 10.99 1.57 -9.54
N ASP A 46 12.31 1.42 -9.71
CA ASP A 46 13.12 0.55 -8.84
C ASP A 46 13.57 1.20 -7.53
N LYS A 47 13.11 2.43 -7.25
CA LYS A 47 13.52 3.21 -6.07
C LYS A 47 12.88 2.74 -4.76
N PRO A 48 11.55 2.60 -4.65
CA PRO A 48 10.93 2.23 -3.38
C PRO A 48 11.03 0.73 -3.11
N GLN A 49 10.98 0.37 -1.83
CA GLN A 49 10.80 -1.01 -1.42
C GLN A 49 9.35 -1.45 -1.61
N ARG A 50 9.15 -2.76 -1.81
CA ARG A 50 7.82 -3.36 -1.93
C ARG A 50 7.77 -4.65 -1.14
N LYS A 51 6.69 -4.84 -0.38
CA LYS A 51 6.44 -6.06 0.40
C LYS A 51 5.03 -6.60 0.11
N PRO A 52 4.79 -7.91 0.28
CA PRO A 52 3.43 -8.45 0.24
C PRO A 52 2.57 -7.79 1.32
N PHE A 53 1.32 -7.49 1.00
CA PHE A 53 0.36 -7.01 1.98
C PHE A 53 0.02 -8.10 3.01
N GLU A 54 0.33 -7.81 4.27
CA GLU A 54 0.09 -8.67 5.43
C GLU A 54 -0.34 -7.78 6.60
N PRO A 55 -1.63 -7.76 7.00
CA PRO A 55 -2.16 -6.79 7.95
C PRO A 55 -1.40 -6.73 9.28
N SER A 56 -0.95 -7.87 9.79
CA SER A 56 -0.16 -7.97 11.02
C SER A 56 1.19 -7.24 10.95
N VAL A 57 1.77 -7.12 9.76
CA VAL A 57 3.03 -6.42 9.49
C VAL A 57 2.76 -4.98 9.07
N THR A 58 1.81 -4.77 8.16
CA THR A 58 1.44 -3.47 7.62
C THR A 58 0.96 -2.51 8.70
N ALA A 59 0.20 -3.01 9.68
CA ALA A 59 -0.30 -2.21 10.81
C ALA A 59 0.81 -1.62 11.71
N LEU A 60 2.01 -2.20 11.68
CA LEU A 60 3.16 -1.76 12.47
C LEU A 60 4.11 -0.86 11.68
N GLN A 61 3.86 -0.68 10.38
CA GLN A 61 4.74 0.08 9.50
C GLN A 61 4.55 1.59 9.68
N THR A 62 5.63 2.29 9.98
CA THR A 62 5.68 3.76 9.99
C THR A 62 5.89 4.31 8.58
N TYR A 63 5.41 5.53 8.33
CA TYR A 63 5.50 6.19 7.03
C TYR A 63 5.67 7.71 7.15
N PRO A 64 6.35 8.36 6.19
CA PRO A 64 6.34 9.81 6.07
C PRO A 64 5.01 10.31 5.49
N ILE A 65 4.56 11.48 5.93
CA ILE A 65 3.32 12.12 5.44
C ILE A 65 3.61 13.13 4.33
N THR A 66 4.82 13.71 4.31
CA THR A 66 5.20 14.84 3.43
C THR A 66 6.16 14.45 2.31
N GLU A 67 6.54 13.18 2.24
CA GLU A 67 7.52 12.65 1.27
C GLU A 67 6.95 11.42 0.58
N TYR A 68 7.56 11.03 -0.54
CA TYR A 68 7.18 9.79 -1.22
C TYR A 68 7.45 8.58 -0.33
N GLN A 69 6.54 7.61 -0.39
CA GLN A 69 6.63 6.46 0.51
C GLN A 69 7.90 5.63 0.22
N PRO A 70 8.75 5.34 1.21
CA PRO A 70 9.94 4.51 1.00
C PRO A 70 9.58 3.03 0.80
N LEU A 71 8.38 2.64 1.22
CA LEU A 71 7.87 1.27 1.17
C LEU A 71 6.39 1.28 0.78
N TYR A 72 6.03 0.42 -0.16
CA TYR A 72 4.64 0.12 -0.53
C TYR A 72 4.31 -1.34 -0.22
N PHE A 73 3.03 -1.62 0.00
CA PHE A 73 2.52 -2.98 0.12
C PHE A 73 1.77 -3.39 -1.16
N VAL A 74 1.99 -4.64 -1.57
CA VAL A 74 1.44 -5.22 -2.79
C VAL A 74 0.36 -6.24 -2.41
N ALA A 75 -0.88 -5.96 -2.80
CA ALA A 75 -1.97 -6.91 -2.75
C ALA A 75 -1.88 -7.87 -3.95
N GLU A 76 -1.97 -9.17 -3.71
CA GLU A 76 -2.00 -10.15 -4.81
C GLU A 76 -3.34 -10.12 -5.54
N SER A 77 -4.44 -9.88 -4.81
CA SER A 77 -5.74 -9.51 -5.37
C SER A 77 -6.55 -8.74 -4.31
N PHE A 78 -7.64 -8.09 -4.72
CA PHE A 78 -8.54 -7.45 -3.76
C PHE A 78 -9.30 -8.45 -2.89
N GLU A 79 -9.57 -9.66 -3.42
CA GLU A 79 -10.19 -10.73 -2.64
C GLU A 79 -9.23 -11.23 -1.55
N ASP A 80 -7.96 -11.49 -1.88
CA ASP A 80 -6.91 -11.86 -0.91
C ASP A 80 -6.73 -10.78 0.17
N ALA A 81 -6.66 -9.51 -0.23
CA ALA A 81 -6.51 -8.41 0.71
C ALA A 81 -7.72 -8.27 1.64
N LYS A 82 -8.94 -8.51 1.13
CA LYS A 82 -10.18 -8.53 1.91
C LYS A 82 -10.17 -9.68 2.91
N ASP A 83 -9.83 -10.90 2.47
CA ASP A 83 -9.81 -12.09 3.32
C ASP A 83 -8.77 -11.99 4.44
N LYS A 84 -7.61 -11.38 4.17
CA LYS A 84 -6.58 -11.11 5.20
C LYS A 84 -7.02 -10.11 6.27
N MET A 85 -7.97 -9.23 5.95
CA MET A 85 -8.47 -8.19 6.87
C MET A 85 -9.65 -8.66 7.74
N MET A 86 -10.20 -9.85 7.48
CA MET A 86 -11.27 -10.49 8.26
C MET A 86 -10.72 -11.29 9.44
#